data_AF-A0A4P7KYM1-F1
#
_entry.id   AF-A0A4P7KYM1-F1
#
_cell.length_a   1.000
_cell.length_b   1.000
_cell.length_c   1.000
_cell.angle_alpha   90.00
_cell.angle_beta   90.00
_cell.angle_gamma   90.00
#
_symmetry.space_group_name_H-M   'P 1'
#
loop_
_entity.id
_entity.type
_entity.pdbx_description
1 polymer ?
#
loop_
_entity_poly.entity_id
_entity_poly.type
_entity_poly.pdbx_seq_one_letter_code
_entity_poly.pdbx_strand_id
1 'polypeptide(L)'
;MRKVLLILLAVFSFDYCALSFAGCLAVGGPLTINGRDIVVHDDTPFDTLLDTFTIGSLQTYHCDNNNTKNMTTRGKIYGEFATTIDGIRVYKTNIAGIGYSLGVQTMYRGDM
;
A
#
# COMPACT_ATOMS: atom_id res chain seq x y z
N MET A 1 51.12 -22.65 -14.26
CA MET A 1 50.48 -22.66 -12.92
C MET A 1 49.87 -21.29 -12.53
N ARG A 2 50.58 -20.17 -12.67
CA ARG A 2 50.06 -18.81 -12.34
C ARG A 2 48.79 -18.38 -13.11
N LYS A 3 48.64 -18.78 -14.38
CA LYS A 3 47.47 -18.44 -15.21
C LYS A 3 46.18 -19.17 -14.80
N VAL A 4 46.28 -20.39 -14.27
CA VAL A 4 45.12 -21.20 -13.84
C VAL A 4 44.55 -20.67 -12.51
N LEU A 5 45.43 -20.20 -11.62
CA LEU A 5 45.04 -19.59 -10.34
C LEU A 5 44.24 -18.29 -10.53
N LEU A 6 44.62 -17.46 -11.52
CA LEU A 6 43.92 -16.21 -11.85
C LEU A 6 42.51 -16.46 -12.40
N ILE A 7 42.32 -17.52 -13.18
CA ILE A 7 41.01 -17.89 -13.73
C ILE A 7 40.10 -18.41 -12.61
N LEU A 8 40.63 -19.24 -11.71
CA LEU A 8 39.87 -19.74 -10.55
C LEU A 8 39.43 -18.60 -9.60
N LEU A 9 40.30 -17.62 -9.34
CA LEU A 9 39.95 -16.42 -8.55
C LEU A 9 38.88 -15.55 -9.22
N ALA A 10 38.93 -15.38 -10.55
CA ALA A 10 37.95 -14.60 -11.29
C ALA A 10 36.56 -15.25 -11.29
N VAL A 11 36.48 -16.58 -11.42
CA VAL A 11 35.21 -17.32 -11.36
C VAL A 11 34.65 -17.32 -9.93
N PHE A 12 35.48 -17.50 -8.91
CA PHE A 12 35.06 -17.42 -7.50
C PHE A 12 34.51 -16.03 -7.13
N SER A 13 35.03 -14.95 -7.74
CA SER A 13 34.58 -13.59 -7.46
C SER A 13 33.20 -13.27 -8.05
N PHE A 14 32.79 -13.95 -9.12
CA PHE A 14 31.51 -13.72 -9.79
C PHE A 14 30.33 -14.35 -9.04
N ASP A 15 30.55 -15.46 -8.33
CA ASP A 15 29.49 -16.15 -7.59
C ASP A 15 29.08 -15.43 -6.29
N TYR A 16 29.90 -14.53 -5.75
CA TYR A 16 29.56 -13.74 -4.55
C TYR A 16 28.78 -12.45 -4.83
N CYS A 17 28.51 -12.13 -6.10
CA CYS A 17 27.70 -10.96 -6.48
C CYS A 17 26.23 -11.29 -6.78
N ALA A 18 25.70 -12.39 -6.24
CA ALA A 18 24.26 -12.54 -6.11
C ALA A 18 23.79 -11.65 -4.94
N LEU A 19 23.60 -10.36 -5.22
CA LEU A 19 22.83 -9.47 -4.37
C LEU A 19 21.44 -10.08 -4.21
N SER A 20 21.20 -10.73 -3.07
CA SER A 20 19.87 -11.21 -2.70
C SER A 20 19.00 -9.98 -2.44
N PHE A 21 18.36 -9.46 -3.48
CA PHE A 21 17.20 -8.61 -3.29
C PHE A 21 16.15 -9.49 -2.61
N ALA A 22 15.75 -9.12 -1.39
CA ALA A 22 14.62 -9.78 -0.74
C ALA A 22 13.42 -9.68 -1.69
N GLY A 23 12.97 -10.83 -2.19
CA GLY A 23 11.81 -10.89 -3.08
C GLY A 23 10.57 -10.59 -2.26
N CYS A 24 9.75 -9.65 -2.73
CA CYS A 24 8.41 -9.45 -2.19
C CYS A 24 7.39 -9.87 -3.24
N LEU A 25 6.48 -10.76 -2.85
CA LEU A 25 5.38 -11.23 -3.66
C LEU A 25 4.10 -10.54 -3.20
N ALA A 26 3.34 -10.01 -4.15
CA ALA A 26 1.98 -9.55 -3.87
C ALA A 26 1.10 -10.78 -3.60
N VAL A 27 0.50 -10.83 -2.41
CA VAL A 27 -0.39 -11.93 -1.99
C VAL A 27 -1.82 -11.45 -1.74
N GLY A 28 -2.02 -10.13 -1.66
CA GLY A 28 -3.34 -9.52 -1.52
C GLY A 28 -4.11 -9.46 -2.84
N GLY A 29 -5.43 -9.55 -2.75
CA GLY A 29 -6.35 -9.37 -3.86
C GLY A 29 -7.21 -8.10 -3.75
N PRO A 30 -8.11 -7.88 -4.72
CA PRO A 30 -9.12 -6.82 -4.64
C PRO A 30 -9.98 -6.96 -3.40
N LEU A 31 -10.32 -5.82 -2.78
CA LEU A 31 -11.17 -5.76 -1.60
C LEU A 31 -12.45 -5.02 -1.94
N THR A 32 -13.58 -5.52 -1.42
CA THR A 32 -14.86 -4.83 -1.50
C THR A 32 -15.23 -4.34 -0.11
N ILE A 33 -15.42 -3.02 0.02
CA ILE A 33 -15.93 -2.40 1.25
C ILE A 33 -17.44 -2.30 1.10
N ASN A 34 -18.19 -3.05 1.91
CA ASN A 34 -19.64 -2.97 1.92
C ASN A 34 -20.09 -1.86 2.86
N GLY A 35 -20.89 -0.93 2.33
CA GLY A 35 -21.52 0.13 3.10
C GLY A 35 -22.85 -0.29 3.69
N ARG A 36 -23.34 0.50 4.66
CA ARG A 36 -24.74 0.48 5.11
C ARG A 36 -25.47 1.68 4.52
N ASP A 37 -26.81 1.66 4.56
CA ASP A 37 -27.61 2.80 4.13
C ASP A 37 -27.36 4.01 5.04
N ILE A 38 -27.16 5.18 4.42
CA ILE A 38 -26.93 6.45 5.11
C ILE A 38 -28.07 7.40 4.71
N VAL A 39 -28.76 7.94 5.69
CA VAL A 39 -29.82 8.95 5.47
C VAL A 39 -29.24 10.33 5.75
N VAL A 40 -29.20 11.17 4.71
CA VAL A 40 -28.71 12.55 4.79
C VAL A 40 -29.91 13.49 4.78
N HIS A 41 -29.96 14.44 5.71
CA HIS A 41 -31.02 15.45 5.76
C HIS A 41 -30.61 16.70 4.97
N ASP A 42 -31.56 17.45 4.43
CA ASP A 42 -31.30 18.63 3.61
C ASP A 42 -30.58 19.77 4.36
N ASP A 43 -30.69 19.79 5.70
CA ASP A 43 -30.02 20.74 6.59
C ASP A 43 -28.63 20.26 7.05
N THR A 44 -28.17 19.09 6.60
CA THR A 44 -26.83 18.57 6.93
C THR A 44 -25.77 19.55 6.43
N PRO A 45 -24.90 20.07 7.30
CA PRO A 45 -23.86 21.00 6.89
C PRO A 45 -22.93 20.38 5.84
N PHE A 46 -22.45 21.22 4.93
CA PHE A 46 -21.35 20.87 4.05
C PHE A 46 -20.15 20.41 4.91
N ASP A 47 -19.37 19.46 4.37
CA ASP A 47 -18.22 18.84 5.04
C ASP A 47 -18.51 17.93 6.25
N THR A 48 -19.79 17.58 6.48
CA THR A 48 -20.13 16.59 7.52
C THR A 48 -19.62 15.20 7.16
N LEU A 49 -18.87 14.57 8.07
CA LEU A 49 -18.53 13.15 7.95
C LEU A 49 -19.80 12.30 8.13
N LEU A 50 -20.26 11.68 7.06
CA LEU A 50 -21.48 10.88 7.06
C LEU A 50 -21.28 9.48 7.67
N ASP A 51 -20.16 8.82 7.35
CA ASP A 51 -19.84 7.48 7.84
C ASP A 51 -18.36 7.13 7.66
N THR A 52 -17.92 6.05 8.30
CA THR A 52 -16.60 5.43 8.12
C THR A 52 -16.75 3.92 8.00
N PHE A 53 -16.14 3.36 6.96
CA PHE A 53 -16.10 1.93 6.70
C PHE A 53 -14.66 1.44 6.77
N THR A 54 -14.41 0.46 7.64
CA THR A 54 -13.06 -0.07 7.88
C THR A 54 -13.07 -1.57 7.65
N ILE A 55 -12.09 -2.04 6.89
CA ILE A 55 -11.76 -3.47 6.81
C ILE A 55 -10.60 -3.73 7.77
N GLY A 56 -10.59 -4.92 8.38
CA GLY A 56 -9.49 -5.36 9.23
C GLY A 56 -8.15 -5.48 8.50
N SER A 57 -7.13 -5.91 9.24
CA SER A 57 -5.78 -6.07 8.72
C SER A 57 -5.70 -7.18 7.69
N LEU A 58 -5.02 -6.89 6.57
CA LEU A 58 -4.85 -7.81 5.46
C LEU A 58 -3.39 -7.86 5.04
N GLN A 59 -2.90 -9.05 4.75
CA GLN A 59 -1.56 -9.23 4.18
C GLN A 59 -1.61 -8.91 2.69
N THR A 60 -0.94 -7.84 2.28
CA THR A 60 -0.87 -7.41 0.88
C THR A 60 0.39 -7.91 0.18
N TYR A 61 1.48 -8.04 0.92
CA TYR A 61 2.77 -8.53 0.45
C TYR A 61 3.36 -9.57 1.41
N HIS A 62 4.08 -10.52 0.85
CA HIS A 62 4.92 -11.49 1.55
C HIS A 62 6.35 -11.33 1.05
N CYS A 63 7.31 -11.12 1.94
CA CYS A 63 8.70 -10.86 1.58
C CYS A 63 9.64 -11.90 2.18
N ASP A 64 10.61 -12.34 1.40
CA ASP A 64 11.65 -13.27 1.86
C ASP A 64 12.54 -12.60 2.93
N ASN A 65 12.97 -13.39 3.93
CA ASN A 65 13.92 -13.00 4.97
C ASN A 65 13.52 -11.82 5.88
N ASN A 66 12.22 -11.51 6.04
CA ASN A 66 11.73 -10.46 6.95
C ASN A 66 12.40 -9.07 6.76
N ASN A 67 13.06 -8.81 5.63
CA ASN A 67 13.78 -7.56 5.40
C ASN A 67 12.84 -6.48 4.85
N THR A 68 11.82 -6.15 5.65
CA THR A 68 10.82 -5.11 5.34
C THR A 68 11.26 -3.72 5.80
N LYS A 69 12.47 -3.59 6.38
CA LYS A 69 12.99 -2.38 7.02
C LYS A 69 13.01 -1.14 6.10
N ASN A 70 13.13 -1.36 4.79
CA ASN A 70 13.17 -0.30 3.78
C ASN A 70 11.92 -0.28 2.87
N MET A 71 10.85 -1.03 3.23
CA MET A 71 9.65 -1.09 2.41
C MET A 71 8.88 0.23 2.51
N THR A 72 8.77 0.95 1.40
CA THR A 72 7.96 2.16 1.32
C THR A 72 6.59 1.80 0.77
N THR A 73 5.53 2.07 1.52
CA THR A 73 4.15 1.87 1.03
C THR A 73 3.59 3.20 0.54
N ARG A 74 2.96 3.19 -0.64
CA ARG A 74 2.23 4.34 -1.18
C ARG A 74 0.87 3.86 -1.71
N GLY A 75 -0.14 4.68 -1.53
CA GLY A 75 -1.46 4.48 -2.11
C GLY A 75 -1.64 5.30 -3.38
N LYS A 76 -2.37 4.76 -4.36
CA LYS A 76 -2.90 5.51 -5.50
C LYS A 76 -4.40 5.32 -5.53
N ILE A 77 -5.13 6.43 -5.55
CA ILE A 77 -6.58 6.45 -5.67
C ILE A 77 -6.93 6.71 -7.13
N TYR A 78 -7.83 5.89 -7.67
CA TYR A 78 -8.39 6.04 -9.01
C TYR A 78 -9.80 6.63 -8.88
N GLY A 79 -9.89 7.95 -8.75
CA GLY A 79 -11.15 8.68 -8.61
C GLY A 79 -10.98 10.13 -9.04
N GLU A 80 -12.07 10.79 -9.40
CA GLU A 80 -12.05 12.21 -9.75
C GLU A 80 -11.91 13.05 -8.48
N PHE A 81 -10.90 13.93 -8.43
CA PHE A 81 -10.71 14.83 -7.31
C PHE A 81 -11.87 15.84 -7.23
N ALA A 82 -12.49 15.96 -6.06
CA ALA A 82 -13.56 16.92 -5.81
C ALA A 82 -13.01 18.16 -5.10
N THR A 83 -12.43 17.97 -3.91
CA THR A 83 -11.94 19.05 -3.04
C THR A 83 -11.03 18.51 -1.95
N THR A 84 -10.53 19.40 -1.09
CA THR A 84 -9.85 19.07 0.16
C THR A 84 -10.64 19.65 1.33
N ILE A 85 -10.95 18.82 2.33
CA ILE A 85 -11.64 19.20 3.58
C ILE A 85 -10.67 18.88 4.73
N ASP A 86 -10.32 19.84 5.57
CA ASP A 86 -9.40 19.64 6.71
C ASP A 86 -8.10 18.91 6.36
N GLY A 87 -7.56 19.17 5.17
CA GLY A 87 -6.35 18.50 4.66
C GLY A 87 -6.56 17.08 4.12
N ILE A 88 -7.80 16.57 4.14
CA ILE A 88 -8.19 15.26 3.59
C ILE A 88 -8.67 15.46 2.16
N ARG A 89 -8.11 14.68 1.23
CA ARG A 89 -8.55 14.70 -0.18
C ARG A 89 -9.85 13.92 -0.33
N VAL A 90 -10.83 14.57 -0.94
CA VAL A 90 -12.16 14.02 -1.21
C VAL A 90 -12.34 13.83 -2.70
N TYR A 91 -12.91 12.69 -3.07
CA TYR A 91 -13.14 12.26 -4.44
C TYR A 91 -14.64 12.14 -4.71
N LYS A 92 -15.04 12.39 -5.96
CA LYS A 92 -16.45 12.37 -6.36
C LYS A 92 -17.02 10.96 -6.34
N THR A 93 -18.23 10.83 -5.83
CA THR A 93 -19.09 9.66 -6.12
C THR A 93 -19.97 9.95 -7.34
N ASN A 94 -20.84 9.00 -7.69
CA ASN A 94 -21.93 9.20 -8.66
C ASN A 94 -23.15 9.94 -8.07
N ILE A 95 -23.12 10.32 -6.78
CA ILE A 95 -24.17 11.06 -6.10
C ILE A 95 -23.70 12.50 -5.88
N ALA A 96 -24.44 13.47 -6.40
CA ALA A 96 -24.10 14.88 -6.26
C ALA A 96 -24.07 15.30 -4.78
N GLY A 97 -23.05 16.08 -4.40
CA GLY A 97 -22.85 16.52 -3.00
C GLY A 97 -22.22 15.46 -2.09
N ILE A 98 -22.10 14.21 -2.52
CA ILE A 98 -21.48 13.13 -1.74
C ILE A 98 -20.10 12.79 -2.28
N GLY A 99 -19.10 12.87 -1.41
CA GLY A 99 -17.73 12.50 -1.69
C GLY A 99 -17.22 11.39 -0.78
N TYR A 100 -16.07 10.81 -1.13
CA TYR A 100 -15.39 9.83 -0.30
C TYR A 100 -13.91 10.14 -0.17
N SER A 101 -13.31 9.68 0.92
CA SER A 101 -11.86 9.65 1.12
C SER A 101 -11.43 8.22 1.45
N LEU A 102 -10.16 7.89 1.18
CA LEU A 102 -9.62 6.57 1.43
C LEU A 102 -8.29 6.69 2.18
N GLY A 103 -8.21 6.00 3.32
CA GLY A 103 -7.00 5.87 4.12
C GLY A 103 -6.55 4.41 4.18
N VAL A 104 -5.23 4.20 4.17
CA VAL A 104 -4.63 2.89 4.43
C VAL A 104 -3.59 3.06 5.52
N GLN A 105 -3.73 2.30 6.60
CA GLN A 105 -2.74 2.25 7.66
C GLN A 105 -1.86 1.01 7.48
N THR A 106 -0.56 1.22 7.30
CA THR A 106 0.39 0.10 7.22
C THR A 106 0.70 -0.42 8.60
N MET A 107 0.51 -1.71 8.81
CA MET A 107 1.00 -2.39 10.01
C MET A 107 2.38 -2.95 9.72
N TYR A 108 3.42 -2.25 10.17
CA TYR A 108 4.75 -2.84 10.22
C TYR A 108 4.81 -3.76 11.45
N ARG A 109 4.77 -5.08 11.24
CA ARG A 109 5.12 -6.05 12.28
C ARG A 109 6.62 -6.33 12.13
N GLY A 110 7.42 -5.47 12.74
CA GLY A 110 8.82 -5.79 12.99
C GLY A 110 8.85 -6.82 14.11
N ASP A 111 9.13 -8.06 13.76
CA ASP A 111 9.42 -9.07 14.78
C ASP A 111 10.67 -8.59 15.55
N MET A 112 10.52 -8.53 16.88
CA MET A 112 11.60 -8.25 17.84
C MET A 112 12.58 -9.42 17.91
#